data_AF-A0AAU8N987-F1
#
_entry.id   AF-A0AAU8N987-F1
#
_cell.length_a   1.000
_cell.length_b   1.000
_cell.length_c   1.000
_cell.angle_alpha   90.00
_cell.angle_beta   90.00
_cell.angle_gamma   90.00
#
_symmetry.space_group_name_H-M   'P 1'
#
loop_
_entity.id
_entity.type
_entity.pdbx_description
1 polymer ?
#
loop_
_entity_poly.entity_id
_entity_poly.type
_entity_poly.pdbx_seq_one_letter_code
_entity_poly.pdbx_strand_id
1 'polypeptide(L)'
;MMDYALIRMNEVFPHDSDVAKWIVGLAIVHNDFVFLKRKLFKTSDDISDWIFETTSVLKILTASLREAIFYLEESEKLEEVRIYINSLPQYMIQKYEILKQLFRSGEKAELLQRLSNTRNITYHYTKPQRKELSEALEASSNEVLAYEENNQKFFFAEHIKNTILLRSLFSPNELKLEKELPIEELIMSIRESIEILIDFSSEVSKHYLKAFCK
;
A
#
# COMPACT_ATOMS: atom_id res chain seq x y z
N MET A 1 -7.56 11.78 29.70
CA MET A 1 -7.59 13.22 29.34
C MET A 1 -6.74 13.36 28.10
N MET A 2 -7.28 13.87 26.99
CA MET A 2 -6.44 14.25 25.84
C MET A 2 -5.92 15.65 26.12
N ASP A 3 -4.63 15.74 26.43
CA ASP A 3 -3.93 17.01 26.55
C ASP A 3 -3.69 17.54 25.14
N TYR A 4 -4.40 18.60 24.78
CA TYR A 4 -4.21 19.28 23.50
C TYR A 4 -3.06 20.27 23.65
N ALA A 5 -2.06 20.18 22.76
CA ALA A 5 -1.02 21.18 22.63
C ALA A 5 -1.32 22.08 21.43
N LEU A 6 -1.21 23.39 21.61
CA LEU A 6 -1.31 24.35 20.51
C LEU A 6 0.08 24.54 19.90
N ILE A 7 0.19 24.28 18.60
CA ILE A 7 1.43 24.46 17.83
C ILE A 7 1.25 25.54 16.76
N ARG A 8 2.30 26.31 16.48
CA ARG A 8 2.34 27.20 15.31
C ARG A 8 3.05 26.49 14.16
N MET A 9 2.37 26.39 13.02
CA MET A 9 2.88 25.64 11.85
C MET A 9 4.29 26.04 11.44
N ASN A 10 4.62 27.33 11.34
CA ASN A 10 5.95 27.75 10.92
C ASN A 10 7.05 27.53 11.99
N GLU A 11 6.67 27.41 13.27
CA GLU A 11 7.62 27.14 14.36
C GLU A 11 7.98 25.65 14.41
N VAL A 12 7.03 24.78 14.10
CA VAL A 12 7.19 23.33 14.16
C VAL A 12 7.57 22.75 12.80
N PHE A 13 7.01 23.28 11.72
CA PHE A 13 7.20 22.80 10.35
C PHE A 13 7.65 23.93 9.42
N PRO A 14 8.86 24.48 9.62
CA PRO A 14 9.39 25.52 8.74
C PRO A 14 9.56 24.99 7.31
N HIS A 15 9.10 25.78 6.34
CA HIS A 15 8.97 25.37 4.93
C HIS A 15 10.32 25.14 4.21
N ASP A 16 11.43 25.57 4.79
CA ASP A 16 12.79 25.40 4.30
C ASP A 16 13.49 24.16 4.89
N SER A 17 12.93 23.55 5.94
CA SER A 17 13.48 22.32 6.53
C SER A 17 12.99 21.07 5.80
N ASP A 18 13.94 20.26 5.31
CA ASP A 18 13.61 19.00 4.65
C ASP A 18 13.10 17.95 5.63
N VAL A 19 13.62 17.93 6.86
CA VAL A 19 13.08 17.08 7.94
C VAL A 19 11.63 17.45 8.25
N ALA A 20 11.30 18.75 8.36
CA ALA A 20 9.93 19.18 8.63
C ALA A 20 8.95 18.74 7.52
N LYS A 21 9.31 18.96 6.25
CA LYS A 21 8.52 18.48 5.10
C LYS A 21 8.36 16.96 5.14
N TRP A 22 9.43 16.26 5.49
CA TRP A 22 9.44 14.81 5.56
C TRP A 22 8.47 14.27 6.63
N ILE A 23 8.47 14.88 7.83
CA ILE A 23 7.53 14.56 8.91
C ILE A 23 6.09 14.82 8.48
N VAL A 24 5.81 15.95 7.82
CA VAL A 24 4.47 16.24 7.29
C VAL A 24 4.04 15.19 6.26
N GLY A 25 4.94 14.80 5.36
CA GLY A 25 4.66 13.73 4.38
C GLY A 25 4.37 12.39 5.04
N LEU A 26 5.12 12.00 6.09
CA LEU A 26 4.81 10.81 6.89
C LEU A 26 3.44 10.90 7.57
N ALA A 27 3.07 12.08 8.10
CA ALA A 27 1.75 12.27 8.71
C ALA A 27 0.61 12.16 7.70
N ILE A 28 0.81 12.62 6.45
CA ILE A 28 -0.14 12.42 5.34
C ILE A 28 -0.27 10.92 5.04
N VAL A 29 0.85 10.23 4.82
CA VAL A 29 0.88 8.77 4.59
C VAL A 29 0.14 8.03 5.70
N HIS A 30 0.46 8.33 6.96
CA HIS A 30 -0.23 7.75 8.12
C HIS A 30 -1.76 7.92 8.04
N ASN A 31 -2.23 9.15 7.80
CA ASN A 31 -3.66 9.43 7.77
C ASN A 31 -4.37 8.69 6.63
N ASP A 32 -3.76 8.66 5.45
CA ASP A 32 -4.28 7.91 4.30
C ASP A 32 -4.42 6.42 4.64
N PHE A 33 -3.38 5.81 5.21
CA PHE A 33 -3.42 4.39 5.57
C PHE A 33 -4.36 4.08 6.72
N VAL A 34 -4.47 4.94 7.75
CA VAL A 34 -5.46 4.77 8.81
C VAL A 34 -6.89 4.85 8.25
N PHE A 35 -7.14 5.77 7.32
CA PHE A 35 -8.43 5.89 6.66
C PHE A 35 -8.75 4.65 5.81
N LEU A 36 -7.82 4.23 4.95
CA LEU A 36 -7.97 3.05 4.10
C LEU A 36 -8.16 1.79 4.96
N LYS A 37 -7.34 1.61 6.01
CA LYS A 37 -7.46 0.54 7.02
C LYS A 37 -8.88 0.48 7.60
N ARG A 38 -9.42 1.61 8.05
CA ARG A 38 -10.78 1.66 8.62
C ARG A 38 -11.90 1.34 7.63
N LYS A 39 -11.69 1.63 6.34
CA LYS A 39 -12.64 1.30 5.28
C LYS A 39 -12.60 -0.19 4.93
N LEU A 40 -11.47 -0.86 5.10
CA LEU A 40 -11.26 -2.29 4.87
C LEU A 40 -11.83 -3.17 5.98
N PHE A 41 -11.45 -2.89 7.23
CA PHE A 41 -11.81 -3.74 8.39
C PHE A 41 -13.24 -3.48 8.91
N LYS A 42 -14.06 -2.69 8.20
CA LYS A 42 -15.50 -2.54 8.48
C LYS A 42 -16.39 -3.50 7.69
N THR A 43 -15.81 -4.25 6.75
CA THR A 43 -16.49 -5.22 5.90
C THR A 43 -16.04 -6.62 6.31
N SER A 44 -16.83 -7.25 7.20
CA SER A 44 -16.80 -8.69 7.55
C SER A 44 -15.50 -9.25 8.17
N ASP A 45 -15.66 -10.11 9.19
CA ASP A 45 -14.57 -10.94 9.75
C ASP A 45 -14.29 -12.18 8.86
N ASP A 46 -15.04 -12.37 7.78
CA ASP A 46 -14.90 -13.50 6.85
C ASP A 46 -13.97 -13.14 5.67
N ILE A 47 -12.87 -13.89 5.54
CA ILE A 47 -11.89 -13.76 4.44
C ILE A 47 -12.53 -13.97 3.06
N SER A 48 -13.65 -14.70 2.99
CA SER A 48 -14.35 -14.96 1.73
C SER A 48 -15.11 -13.74 1.19
N ASP A 49 -15.77 -12.96 2.08
CA ASP A 49 -16.38 -11.67 1.75
C ASP A 49 -15.34 -10.63 1.35
N TRP A 50 -14.13 -10.78 1.90
CA TRP A 50 -13.02 -9.94 1.50
C TRP A 50 -12.74 -10.10 0.00
N ILE A 51 -12.57 -11.30 -0.54
CA ILE A 51 -12.06 -11.47 -1.92
C ILE A 51 -12.93 -10.75 -2.99
N PHE A 52 -14.25 -10.66 -2.80
CA PHE A 52 -15.17 -10.05 -3.78
C PHE A 52 -15.28 -8.51 -3.69
N GLU A 53 -15.41 -7.91 -2.50
CA GLU A 53 -15.47 -6.44 -2.36
C GLU A 53 -14.08 -5.80 -2.13
N THR A 54 -13.13 -6.56 -1.59
CA THR A 54 -11.78 -6.10 -1.22
C THR A 54 -10.86 -5.99 -2.41
N THR A 55 -11.14 -6.56 -3.57
CA THR A 55 -10.26 -6.45 -4.75
C THR A 55 -10.07 -4.99 -5.17
N SER A 56 -11.14 -4.19 -5.18
CA SER A 56 -11.03 -2.74 -5.44
C SER A 56 -10.23 -2.00 -4.37
N VAL A 57 -10.28 -2.48 -3.12
CA VAL A 57 -9.62 -1.82 -2.00
C VAL A 57 -8.16 -2.27 -1.86
N LEU A 58 -7.86 -3.56 -2.06
CA LEU A 58 -6.54 -4.14 -2.23
C LEU A 58 -5.80 -3.46 -3.38
N LYS A 59 -6.49 -3.19 -4.48
CA LYS A 59 -5.96 -2.42 -5.62
C LYS A 59 -5.52 -1.01 -5.20
N ILE A 60 -6.30 -0.31 -4.37
CA ILE A 60 -5.93 1.00 -3.82
C ILE A 60 -4.80 0.87 -2.81
N LEU A 61 -4.89 -0.05 -1.87
CA LEU A 61 -3.87 -0.28 -0.84
C LEU A 61 -2.51 -0.59 -1.42
N THR A 62 -2.45 -1.50 -2.39
CA THR A 62 -1.19 -1.91 -3.03
C THR A 62 -0.57 -0.76 -3.79
N ALA A 63 -1.38 0.03 -4.51
CA ALA A 63 -0.92 1.24 -5.17
C ALA A 63 -0.43 2.29 -4.16
N SER A 64 -1.18 2.56 -3.09
CA SER A 64 -0.78 3.49 -2.03
C SER A 64 0.48 3.03 -1.31
N LEU A 65 0.63 1.72 -1.05
CA LEU A 65 1.80 1.16 -0.37
C LEU A 65 3.04 1.35 -1.23
N ARG A 66 2.93 1.10 -2.54
CA ARG A 66 4.00 1.39 -3.49
C ARG A 66 4.44 2.85 -3.43
N GLU A 67 3.49 3.80 -3.47
CA GLU A 67 3.84 5.22 -3.42
C GLU A 67 4.48 5.63 -2.09
N ALA A 68 4.01 5.08 -0.97
CA ALA A 68 4.60 5.36 0.33
C ALA A 68 6.01 4.77 0.50
N ILE A 69 6.25 3.54 0.04
CA ILE A 69 7.61 2.96 0.01
C ILE A 69 8.52 3.77 -0.91
N PHE A 70 8.02 4.20 -2.08
CA PHE A 70 8.79 5.06 -2.98
C PHE A 70 9.11 6.42 -2.36
N TYR A 71 8.15 7.01 -1.62
CA TYR A 71 8.40 8.24 -0.85
C TYR A 71 9.52 8.06 0.18
N LEU A 72 9.53 6.95 0.93
CA LEU A 72 10.61 6.63 1.88
C LEU A 72 11.96 6.44 1.16
N GLU A 73 11.98 5.70 0.04
CA GLU A 73 13.18 5.46 -0.76
C GLU A 73 13.77 6.77 -1.30
N GLU A 74 12.92 7.66 -1.83
CA GLU A 74 13.36 8.96 -2.35
C GLU A 74 13.83 9.89 -1.23
N SER A 75 13.28 9.75 -0.02
CA SER A 75 13.70 10.51 1.16
C SER A 75 15.15 10.21 1.56
N GLU A 76 15.68 9.02 1.26
CA GLU A 76 17.09 8.68 1.49
C GLU A 76 18.05 9.55 0.67
N LYS A 77 17.60 10.28 -0.35
CA LYS A 77 18.46 11.19 -1.12
C LYS A 77 18.79 12.46 -0.33
N LEU A 78 17.95 12.84 0.62
CA LEU A 78 18.08 14.03 1.44
C LEU A 78 18.96 13.72 2.67
N GLU A 79 20.11 14.38 2.76
CA GLU A 79 21.09 14.12 3.83
C GLU A 79 20.52 14.39 5.23
N GLU A 80 19.82 15.51 5.41
CA GLU A 80 19.22 15.88 6.68
C GLU A 80 18.21 14.82 7.17
N VAL A 81 17.42 14.26 6.25
CA VAL A 81 16.45 13.20 6.56
C VAL A 81 17.16 11.92 6.97
N ARG A 82 18.22 11.51 6.26
CA ARG A 82 19.02 10.34 6.66
C ARG A 82 19.62 10.52 8.06
N ILE A 83 20.21 11.68 8.34
CA ILE A 83 20.78 12.00 9.65
C ILE A 83 19.70 11.92 10.73
N TYR A 84 18.52 12.50 10.46
CA TYR A 84 17.41 12.47 11.39
C TYR A 84 16.92 11.03 11.67
N ILE A 85 16.73 10.20 10.64
CA ILE A 85 16.36 8.79 10.78
C ILE A 85 17.36 8.06 11.67
N ASN A 86 18.66 8.25 11.44
CA ASN A 86 19.72 7.62 12.23
C ASN A 86 19.79 8.11 13.68
N SER A 87 19.17 9.25 14.00
CA SER A 87 19.06 9.78 15.36
C SER A 87 17.84 9.27 16.14
N LEU A 88 16.91 8.58 15.46
CA LEU A 88 15.69 8.08 16.08
C LEU A 88 15.99 6.97 17.10
N PRO A 89 15.06 6.71 18.04
CA PRO A 89 15.14 5.54 18.90
C PRO A 89 15.28 4.23 18.12
N GLN A 90 16.07 3.29 18.64
CA GLN A 90 16.41 2.03 17.96
C GLN A 90 15.20 1.25 17.44
N TYR A 91 14.08 1.25 18.18
CA TYR A 91 12.87 0.54 17.75
C TYR A 91 12.20 1.17 16.51
N MET A 92 12.31 2.49 16.32
CA MET A 92 11.81 3.16 15.11
C MET A 92 12.75 2.89 13.93
N ILE A 93 14.06 2.89 14.17
CA ILE A 93 15.06 2.50 13.17
C ILE A 93 14.80 1.06 12.70
N GLN A 94 14.52 0.13 13.61
CA GLN A 94 14.18 -1.25 13.24
C GLN A 94 12.96 -1.33 12.31
N LYS A 95 11.90 -0.54 12.59
CA LYS A 95 10.72 -0.47 11.69
C LYS A 95 11.09 0.12 10.33
N TYR A 96 11.92 1.16 10.31
CA TYR A 96 12.43 1.74 9.08
C TYR A 96 13.21 0.72 8.24
N GLU A 97 14.11 -0.04 8.87
CA GLU A 97 14.90 -1.07 8.17
C GLU A 97 14.01 -2.18 7.59
N ILE A 98 12.94 -2.59 8.29
CA ILE A 98 11.96 -3.53 7.73
C ILE A 98 11.28 -2.94 6.48
N LEU A 99 10.89 -1.67 6.51
CA LEU A 99 10.31 -0.98 5.34
C LEU A 99 11.34 -0.82 4.21
N LYS A 100 12.61 -0.58 4.55
CA LYS A 100 13.73 -0.44 3.61
C LYS A 100 14.02 -1.73 2.84
N GLN A 101 13.69 -2.90 3.40
CA GLN A 101 13.73 -4.16 2.64
C GLN A 101 12.85 -4.13 1.39
N LEU A 102 11.80 -3.30 1.36
CA LEU A 102 10.91 -3.14 0.21
C LEU A 102 11.45 -2.17 -0.86
N PHE A 103 12.56 -1.46 -0.62
CA PHE A 103 13.13 -0.56 -1.62
C PHE A 103 13.60 -1.34 -2.85
N ARG A 104 13.88 -0.65 -3.96
CA ARG A 104 14.31 -1.33 -5.20
C ARG A 104 15.59 -2.12 -5.04
N SER A 105 16.46 -1.72 -4.11
CA SER A 105 17.69 -2.42 -3.75
C SER A 105 17.55 -3.33 -2.54
N GLY A 106 16.36 -3.46 -1.95
CA GLY A 106 16.13 -4.24 -0.74
C GLY A 106 15.86 -5.72 -1.02
N GLU A 107 15.96 -6.55 0.01
CA GLU A 107 15.76 -8.01 -0.09
C GLU A 107 14.34 -8.41 -0.52
N LYS A 108 13.35 -7.54 -0.26
CA LYS A 108 11.94 -7.72 -0.63
C LYS A 108 11.54 -6.81 -1.80
N ALA A 109 12.49 -6.38 -2.64
CA ALA A 109 12.23 -5.56 -3.83
C ALA A 109 11.21 -6.20 -4.79
N GLU A 110 11.14 -7.53 -4.81
CA GLU A 110 10.14 -8.27 -5.60
C GLU A 110 8.70 -7.91 -5.20
N LEU A 111 8.43 -7.72 -3.90
CA LEU A 111 7.12 -7.26 -3.45
C LEU A 111 6.80 -5.87 -4.01
N LEU A 112 7.75 -4.93 -3.94
CA LEU A 112 7.58 -3.59 -4.52
C LEU A 112 7.33 -3.63 -6.04
N GLN A 113 7.96 -4.57 -6.75
CA GLN A 113 7.71 -4.77 -8.18
C GLN A 113 6.27 -5.24 -8.43
N ARG A 114 5.76 -6.18 -7.63
CA ARG A 114 4.35 -6.64 -7.70
C ARG A 114 3.38 -5.50 -7.42
N LEU A 115 3.65 -4.69 -6.40
CA LEU A 115 2.84 -3.50 -6.09
C LEU A 115 2.87 -2.47 -7.23
N SER A 116 4.02 -2.30 -7.90
CA SER A 116 4.16 -1.41 -9.06
C SER A 116 3.37 -1.90 -10.28
N ASN A 117 3.34 -3.20 -10.54
CA ASN A 117 2.53 -3.80 -11.59
C ASN A 117 1.04 -3.51 -11.33
N THR A 118 0.59 -3.75 -10.10
CA THR A 118 -0.79 -3.44 -9.68
C THR A 118 -1.10 -1.96 -9.85
N ARG A 119 -0.22 -1.06 -9.40
CA ARG A 119 -0.39 0.40 -9.59
C ARG A 119 -0.62 0.79 -11.05
N ASN A 120 0.10 0.15 -11.99
CA ASN A 120 0.00 0.46 -13.42
C ASN A 120 -1.30 -0.02 -14.07
N ILE A 121 -1.97 -1.04 -13.53
CA ILE A 121 -3.33 -1.42 -13.93
C ILE A 121 -4.40 -0.64 -13.14
N THR A 122 -4.01 -0.01 -12.02
CA THR A 122 -4.96 0.67 -11.14
C THR A 122 -5.54 1.94 -11.71
N TYR A 123 -4.70 2.76 -12.31
CA TYR A 123 -5.04 4.12 -12.74
C TYR A 123 -5.40 4.22 -14.22
N HIS A 124 -5.42 3.10 -14.93
CA HIS A 124 -5.78 3.04 -16.33
C HIS A 124 -6.91 2.04 -16.49
N TYR A 125 -8.12 2.50 -16.85
CA TYR A 125 -9.09 1.60 -17.45
C TYR A 125 -8.39 0.90 -18.62
N THR A 126 -8.29 -0.42 -18.53
CA THR A 126 -7.58 -1.24 -19.49
C THR A 126 -8.15 -0.96 -20.88
N LYS A 127 -7.32 -0.49 -21.82
CA LYS A 127 -7.78 -0.28 -23.21
C LYS A 127 -8.27 -1.63 -23.75
N PRO A 128 -9.32 -1.69 -24.58
CA PRO A 128 -9.85 -2.96 -25.07
C PRO A 128 -8.81 -3.88 -25.74
N GLN A 129 -7.76 -3.30 -26.33
CA GLN A 129 -6.68 -4.02 -27.02
C GLN A 129 -5.51 -4.42 -26.10
N ARG A 130 -5.61 -4.19 -24.80
CA ARG A 130 -4.55 -4.54 -23.85
C ARG A 130 -4.55 -6.04 -23.57
N LYS A 131 -3.34 -6.59 -23.51
CA LYS A 131 -3.08 -8.02 -23.32
C LYS A 131 -3.69 -8.56 -22.02
N GLU A 132 -3.71 -7.73 -20.98
CA GLU A 132 -4.23 -8.07 -19.65
C GLU A 132 -5.71 -8.50 -19.70
N LEU A 133 -6.53 -7.84 -20.54
CA LEU A 133 -7.95 -8.18 -20.70
C LEU A 133 -8.13 -9.50 -21.45
N SER A 134 -7.38 -9.71 -22.53
CA SER A 134 -7.41 -10.97 -23.29
C SER A 134 -6.96 -12.15 -22.44
N GLU A 135 -5.87 -12.00 -21.68
CA GLU A 135 -5.36 -13.06 -20.79
C GLU A 135 -6.34 -13.38 -19.65
N ALA A 136 -7.04 -12.39 -19.12
CA ALA A 136 -8.06 -12.62 -18.09
C ALA A 136 -9.29 -13.35 -18.66
N LEU A 137 -9.75 -12.98 -19.85
CA LEU A 137 -10.84 -13.67 -20.54
C LEU A 137 -10.48 -15.11 -20.88
N GLU A 138 -9.24 -15.37 -21.31
CA GLU A 138 -8.73 -16.71 -21.59
C GLU A 138 -8.67 -17.56 -20.31
N ALA A 139 -8.17 -17.01 -19.21
CA ALA A 139 -8.09 -17.70 -17.92
C ALA A 139 -9.48 -18.07 -17.39
N SER A 140 -10.47 -17.20 -17.56
CA SER A 140 -11.84 -17.42 -17.08
C SER A 140 -12.74 -18.15 -18.11
N SER A 141 -12.18 -18.66 -19.21
CA SER A 141 -12.96 -19.16 -20.37
C SER A 141 -13.88 -20.35 -20.08
N ASN A 142 -13.54 -21.16 -19.06
CA ASN A 142 -14.31 -22.33 -18.66
C ASN A 142 -15.13 -22.11 -17.39
N GLU A 143 -15.15 -20.89 -16.85
CA GLU A 143 -15.86 -20.57 -15.61
C GLU A 143 -17.34 -20.27 -15.87
N VAL A 144 -18.21 -20.74 -14.97
CA VAL A 144 -19.65 -20.43 -14.98
C VAL A 144 -19.90 -19.25 -14.05
N LEU A 145 -20.32 -18.11 -14.61
CA LEU A 145 -20.55 -16.88 -13.87
C LEU A 145 -22.05 -16.61 -13.68
N ALA A 146 -22.43 -16.15 -12.49
CA ALA A 146 -23.79 -15.69 -12.22
C ALA A 146 -24.06 -14.35 -12.93
N TYR A 147 -25.27 -14.18 -13.45
CA TYR A 147 -25.77 -12.94 -14.02
C TYR A 147 -27.00 -12.47 -13.23
N GLU A 148 -26.97 -11.22 -12.76
CA GLU A 148 -28.10 -10.57 -12.08
C GLU A 148 -28.38 -9.23 -12.77
N GLU A 149 -29.59 -9.06 -13.28
CA GLU A 149 -30.03 -7.85 -14.00
C GLU A 149 -30.53 -6.75 -13.05
N ASN A 150 -31.00 -7.13 -11.85
CA ASN A 150 -31.67 -6.23 -10.90
C ASN A 150 -30.72 -5.40 -10.03
N ASN A 151 -29.42 -5.67 -10.09
CA ASN A 151 -28.39 -4.93 -9.35
C ASN A 151 -27.65 -3.99 -10.33
N GLN A 152 -27.24 -2.80 -9.89
CA GLN A 152 -26.39 -1.89 -10.68
C GLN A 152 -24.95 -2.42 -10.88
N LYS A 153 -24.72 -3.74 -10.76
CA LYS A 153 -23.42 -4.41 -10.76
C LYS A 153 -23.35 -5.42 -11.89
N PHE A 154 -22.21 -5.47 -12.58
CA PHE A 154 -21.90 -6.49 -13.58
C PHE A 154 -20.92 -7.50 -13.00
N PHE A 155 -21.41 -8.62 -12.45
CA PHE A 155 -20.57 -9.63 -11.79
C PHE A 155 -19.48 -10.20 -12.71
N PHE A 156 -19.76 -10.41 -14.00
CA PHE A 156 -18.75 -10.85 -14.96
C PHE A 156 -17.59 -9.85 -15.09
N ALA A 157 -17.88 -8.54 -15.05
CA ALA A 157 -16.87 -7.50 -15.16
C ALA A 157 -16.04 -7.39 -13.88
N GLU A 158 -16.66 -7.61 -12.73
CA GLU A 158 -15.95 -7.71 -11.44
C GLU A 158 -15.01 -8.91 -11.42
N HIS A 159 -15.47 -10.07 -11.88
CA HIS A 159 -14.66 -11.27 -11.98
C HIS A 159 -13.43 -11.05 -12.87
N ILE A 160 -13.61 -10.54 -14.09
CA ILE A 160 -12.49 -10.24 -15.02
C ILE A 160 -11.52 -9.21 -14.43
N LYS A 161 -12.04 -8.14 -13.80
CA LYS A 161 -11.21 -7.14 -13.09
C LYS A 161 -10.38 -7.80 -11.98
N ASN A 162 -10.96 -8.71 -11.22
CA ASN A 162 -10.29 -9.41 -10.12
C ASN A 162 -9.21 -10.35 -10.66
N THR A 163 -9.47 -11.06 -11.75
CA THR A 163 -8.48 -11.88 -12.45
C THR A 163 -7.30 -11.04 -12.94
N ILE A 164 -7.55 -9.87 -13.53
CA ILE A 164 -6.48 -8.94 -13.94
C ILE A 164 -5.63 -8.50 -12.73
N LEU A 165 -6.28 -8.14 -11.61
CA LEU A 165 -5.59 -7.71 -10.40
C LEU A 165 -4.72 -8.82 -9.80
N LEU A 166 -5.28 -10.03 -9.66
CA LEU A 166 -4.53 -11.16 -9.12
C LEU A 166 -3.35 -11.49 -10.02
N ARG A 167 -3.55 -11.56 -11.33
CA ARG A 167 -2.47 -11.83 -12.28
C ARG A 167 -1.38 -10.75 -12.29
N SER A 168 -1.69 -9.48 -12.00
CA SER A 168 -0.65 -8.44 -11.91
C SER A 168 0.26 -8.57 -10.70
N LEU A 169 -0.20 -9.29 -9.66
CA LEU A 169 0.58 -9.58 -8.46
C LEU A 169 1.58 -10.71 -8.66
N PHE A 170 1.52 -11.47 -9.77
CA PHE A 170 2.41 -12.59 -10.05
C PHE A 170 3.12 -12.41 -11.38
N SER A 171 4.32 -12.96 -11.50
CA SER A 171 5.03 -13.01 -12.77
C SER A 171 4.39 -14.01 -13.74
N PRO A 172 4.59 -13.85 -15.06
CA PRO A 172 4.11 -14.83 -16.04
C PRO A 172 4.64 -16.25 -15.82
N ASN A 173 5.82 -16.40 -15.20
CA ASN A 173 6.41 -17.71 -14.92
C ASN A 173 5.68 -18.39 -13.76
N GLU A 174 5.35 -17.66 -12.69
CA GLU A 174 4.57 -18.19 -11.57
C GLU A 174 3.19 -18.67 -12.03
N LEU A 175 2.54 -17.90 -12.91
CA LEU A 175 1.22 -18.25 -13.47
C LEU A 175 1.25 -19.49 -14.37
N LYS A 176 2.38 -19.79 -15.00
CA LYS A 176 2.56 -20.95 -15.90
C LYS A 176 2.92 -22.24 -15.18
N LEU A 177 3.40 -22.16 -13.94
CA LEU A 177 3.88 -23.33 -13.21
C LEU A 177 2.76 -24.25 -12.70
N GLU A 178 1.48 -23.89 -12.92
CA GLU A 178 0.27 -24.63 -12.48
C GLU A 178 0.28 -25.03 -10.99
N LYS A 179 1.16 -24.38 -10.20
CA LYS A 179 1.20 -24.51 -8.75
C LYS A 179 0.21 -23.54 -8.13
N GLU A 180 -0.30 -23.92 -6.96
CA GLU A 180 -1.08 -23.01 -6.14
C GLU A 180 -0.26 -21.76 -5.82
N LEU A 181 -0.80 -20.59 -6.19
CA LEU A 181 -0.15 -19.31 -5.96
C LEU A 181 -0.24 -18.95 -4.48
N PRO A 182 0.84 -18.43 -3.85
CA PRO A 182 0.84 -18.06 -2.44
C PRO A 182 0.12 -16.73 -2.19
N ILE A 183 -1.17 -16.65 -2.56
CA ILE A 183 -1.99 -15.44 -2.48
C ILE A 183 -2.14 -14.98 -1.03
N GLU A 184 -2.37 -15.92 -0.11
CA GLU A 184 -2.53 -15.61 1.31
C GLU A 184 -1.26 -15.00 1.92
N GLU A 185 -0.09 -15.63 1.69
CA GLU A 185 1.20 -15.12 2.16
C GLU A 185 1.48 -13.72 1.62
N LEU A 186 1.17 -13.48 0.35
CA LEU A 186 1.35 -12.17 -0.27
C LEU A 186 0.45 -11.11 0.37
N ILE A 187 -0.83 -11.43 0.58
CA ILE A 187 -1.79 -10.51 1.23
C ILE A 187 -1.34 -10.21 2.66
N MET A 188 -0.88 -11.22 3.39
CA MET A 188 -0.34 -11.04 4.75
C MET A 188 0.89 -10.14 4.75
N SER A 189 1.82 -10.33 3.82
CA SER A 189 3.01 -9.47 3.69
C SER A 189 2.66 -8.01 3.38
N ILE A 190 1.67 -7.77 2.52
CA ILE A 190 1.15 -6.43 2.24
C ILE A 190 0.54 -5.81 3.49
N ARG A 191 -0.29 -6.57 4.23
CA ARG A 191 -0.93 -6.13 5.46
C ARG A 191 0.10 -5.75 6.52
N GLU A 192 1.08 -6.61 6.77
CA GLU A 192 2.16 -6.35 7.73
C GLU A 192 2.93 -5.07 7.37
N SER A 193 3.27 -4.91 6.09
CA SER A 193 3.97 -3.71 5.60
C SER A 193 3.17 -2.43 5.84
N ILE A 194 1.85 -2.47 5.65
CA ILE A 194 0.95 -1.35 5.95
C ILE A 194 0.94 -1.04 7.45
N GLU A 195 0.85 -2.06 8.30
CA GLU A 195 0.82 -1.88 9.75
C GLU A 195 2.12 -1.27 10.27
N ILE A 196 3.27 -1.78 9.82
CA ILE A 196 4.58 -1.23 10.17
C ILE A 196 4.70 0.22 9.68
N LEU A 197 4.23 0.53 8.47
CA LEU A 197 4.28 1.88 7.91
C LEU A 197 3.43 2.87 8.72
N ILE A 198 2.21 2.48 9.11
CA ILE A 198 1.34 3.28 9.98
C ILE A 198 2.05 3.55 11.31
N ASP A 199 2.57 2.50 11.96
CA ASP A 199 3.21 2.62 13.25
C ASP A 199 4.45 3.52 13.19
N PHE A 200 5.35 3.26 12.23
CA PHE A 200 6.54 4.06 11.98
C PHE A 200 6.20 5.53 11.77
N SER A 201 5.26 5.83 10.87
CA SER A 201 4.88 7.20 10.53
C SER A 201 4.28 7.93 11.74
N SER A 202 3.43 7.26 12.54
CA SER A 202 2.87 7.83 13.78
C SER A 202 3.95 8.07 14.83
N GLU A 203 4.83 7.10 15.06
CA GLU A 203 5.86 7.17 16.10
C GLU A 203 6.89 8.25 15.81
N VAL A 204 7.36 8.33 14.57
CA VAL A 204 8.31 9.36 14.12
C VAL A 204 7.69 10.75 14.23
N SER A 205 6.45 10.91 13.76
CA SER A 205 5.75 12.21 13.87
C SER A 205 5.56 12.64 15.32
N LYS A 206 5.18 11.71 16.21
CA LYS A 206 5.06 11.99 17.65
C LYS A 206 6.41 12.30 18.29
N HIS A 207 7.47 11.60 17.90
CA HIS A 207 8.82 11.85 18.40
C HIS A 207 9.29 13.25 18.04
N TYR A 208 9.11 13.65 16.78
CA TYR A 208 9.40 15.00 16.32
C TYR A 208 8.63 16.06 17.11
N LEU A 209 7.31 15.89 17.24
CA LEU A 209 6.44 16.85 17.90
C LEU A 209 6.69 17.00 19.41
N LYS A 210 7.24 15.99 20.10
CA LYS A 210 7.59 16.08 21.52
C LYS A 210 8.56 17.21 21.83
N ALA A 211 9.41 17.62 20.88
CA ALA A 211 10.32 18.75 21.08
C ALA A 211 9.58 20.11 21.16
N PHE A 212 8.34 20.17 20.68
CA PHE A 212 7.56 21.40 20.51
C PHE A 212 6.31 21.46 21.39
N CYS A 213 5.75 20.30 21.75
CA CYS A 213 4.62 20.19 22.66
C CYS A 213 5.13 20.09 24.11
N LYS A 214 5.20 21.24 24.81
CA LYS A 214 5.43 21.33 26.26
C LYS A 214 4.11 21.53 27.01
#